data_AF-A0A7W5FGJ7-F1
#
_entry.id   AF-A0A7W5FGJ7-F1
#
_cell.length_a   1.000
_cell.length_b   1.000
_cell.length_c   1.000
_cell.angle_alpha   90.00
_cell.angle_beta   90.00
_cell.angle_gamma   90.00
#
_symmetry.space_group_name_H-M   'P 1'
#
loop_
_entity.id
_entity.type
_entity.pdbx_description
1 polymer ?
#
loop_
_entity_poly.entity_id
_entity_poly.type
_entity_poly.pdbx_seq_one_letter_code
_entity_poly.pdbx_strand_id
1 'polypeptide(L)'
;MPLPDPPSEFTRDRNLDTSAESGAGTTTHHLPTAVPPARAVAAVPAPPFPFKATEVHGGASSAPAQRATVHEPRPVPNQFGPADVTERAWRHAAALRPGAAIAISSADGGVGRSTLAAALGGLLALAVPEPVLAVDMVPAPWNGLGARVGRQNWATVWDTVRDFGSLTSRADVERWVQRGPSGLLALVGEIEGKERRPPYPDEASALADRLRQLFALTIWDLAPAATGPVWRSLAAATVPVLVSRATTDGLRHSLRLLTHLTATGNARVARDSVLVIMATSPSVPRQVRAVARQADDVAGAVLTVPYDPRLAQPEPIDPRLLRRRTRTALVHVADAVLQRCTADRPALAPFSEERA
;
A
#
# COMPACT_ATOMS: atom_id res chain seq x y z
N MET A 1 27.83 -14.38 69.46
CA MET A 1 28.78 -13.54 68.71
C MET A 1 28.04 -12.98 67.50
N PRO A 2 27.93 -11.64 67.37
CA PRO A 2 27.16 -10.98 66.32
C PRO A 2 27.97 -10.76 65.03
N LEU A 3 27.25 -10.45 63.94
CA LEU A 3 27.75 -10.10 62.60
C LEU A 3 28.73 -8.91 62.62
N PRO A 4 29.70 -8.84 61.68
CA PRO A 4 30.43 -7.62 61.41
C PRO A 4 29.69 -6.73 60.38
N ASP A 5 29.64 -5.43 60.69
CA ASP A 5 29.17 -4.35 59.81
C ASP A 5 30.12 -4.12 58.61
N PRO A 6 29.61 -3.56 57.49
CA PRO A 6 30.41 -3.15 56.34
C PRO A 6 31.08 -1.78 56.55
N PRO A 7 32.21 -1.48 55.86
CA PRO A 7 32.80 -0.16 55.91
C PRO A 7 32.04 0.84 55.01
N SER A 8 31.77 2.00 55.60
CA SER A 8 31.35 3.26 54.99
C SER A 8 32.53 4.02 54.38
N GLU A 9 32.30 4.78 53.29
CA GLU A 9 32.79 6.17 53.10
C GLU A 9 32.10 6.81 51.86
N PHE A 10 31.25 7.84 52.06
CA PHE A 10 31.54 9.30 51.99
C PHE A 10 31.65 9.80 50.52
N THR A 11 30.97 10.84 50.03
CA THR A 11 30.31 12.00 50.67
C THR A 11 29.33 12.64 49.65
N ARG A 12 28.14 13.05 50.10
CA ARG A 12 27.32 14.07 49.41
C ARG A 12 27.11 15.21 50.39
N ASP A 13 27.70 16.36 50.07
CA ASP A 13 27.44 17.60 50.79
C ASP A 13 26.03 18.11 50.50
N ARG A 14 25.35 18.41 51.59
CA ARG A 14 24.19 19.32 51.64
C ARG A 14 24.73 20.75 51.63
N ASN A 15 23.94 21.67 51.08
CA ASN A 15 23.66 22.89 51.82
C ASN A 15 22.19 23.30 51.63
N LEU A 16 21.53 23.38 52.79
CA LEU A 16 20.26 24.08 53.06
C LEU A 16 20.57 25.58 53.17
N ASP A 17 19.65 26.48 52.87
CA ASP A 17 18.66 27.11 53.78
C ASP A 17 18.12 28.33 52.98
N THR A 18 17.00 29.00 53.19
CA THR A 18 15.83 29.06 54.11
C THR A 18 14.89 30.10 53.42
N SER A 19 13.56 30.08 53.51
CA SER A 19 12.75 30.79 54.52
C SER A 19 11.36 31.09 53.92
N ALA A 20 10.32 31.08 54.78
CA ALA A 20 9.06 31.86 54.71
C ALA A 20 8.05 31.58 53.57
N GLU A 21 6.74 31.79 53.68
CA GLU A 21 5.70 31.74 54.73
C GLU A 21 4.36 31.81 53.98
N SER A 22 3.28 31.47 54.67
CA SER A 22 1.85 31.43 54.29
C SER A 22 1.31 32.37 53.18
N GLY A 23 0.33 31.86 52.41
CA GLY A 23 -0.63 32.71 51.70
C GLY A 23 -1.75 31.91 51.01
N ALA A 24 -2.98 32.05 51.51
CA ALA A 24 -4.19 31.44 50.94
C ALA A 24 -4.47 31.93 49.51
N GLY A 25 -4.86 31.01 48.61
CA GLY A 25 -5.18 31.32 47.22
C GLY A 25 -6.28 30.42 46.67
N THR A 26 -7.44 31.02 46.44
CA THR A 26 -8.67 30.47 45.86
C THR A 26 -8.43 29.75 44.53
N THR A 27 -8.84 28.49 44.41
CA THR A 27 -8.84 27.74 43.14
C THR A 27 -10.01 28.18 42.26
N THR A 28 -9.73 28.99 41.24
CA THR A 28 -10.64 29.25 40.13
C THR A 28 -10.39 28.25 39.01
N HIS A 29 -11.42 27.48 38.64
CA HIS A 29 -11.43 26.65 37.45
C HIS A 29 -11.45 27.54 36.20
N HIS A 30 -10.32 27.62 35.48
CA HIS A 30 -10.30 28.14 34.11
C HIS A 30 -10.37 26.99 33.10
N LEU A 31 -11.46 26.92 32.33
CA LEU A 31 -11.53 26.15 31.08
C LEU A 31 -10.52 26.74 30.07
N PRO A 32 -9.74 25.91 29.35
CA PRO A 32 -8.98 26.42 28.21
C PRO A 32 -9.95 26.67 27.05
N THR A 33 -10.11 27.95 26.71
CA THR A 33 -10.70 28.43 25.46
C THR A 33 -9.60 28.61 24.40
N ALA A 34 -10.00 28.47 23.14
CA ALA A 34 -9.25 28.69 21.89
C ALA A 34 -8.56 27.46 21.26
N VAL A 35 -9.29 26.84 20.33
CA VAL A 35 -8.72 26.04 19.22
C VAL A 35 -8.01 27.03 18.28
N PRO A 36 -6.72 26.84 17.93
CA PRO A 36 -6.04 27.74 17.00
C PRO A 36 -6.62 27.59 15.59
N PRO A 37 -6.65 28.66 14.77
CA PRO A 37 -7.19 28.59 13.42
C PRO A 37 -6.37 27.62 12.56
N ALA A 38 -7.07 26.88 11.70
CA ALA A 38 -6.48 25.96 10.74
C ALA A 38 -5.43 26.70 9.89
N ARG A 39 -4.18 26.25 9.98
CA ARG A 39 -3.05 26.78 9.22
C ARG A 39 -3.31 26.48 7.74
N ALA A 40 -3.34 27.52 6.91
CA ALA A 40 -3.47 27.38 5.46
C ALA A 40 -2.41 26.41 4.94
N VAL A 41 -2.85 25.36 4.23
CA VAL A 41 -1.97 24.40 3.57
C VAL A 41 -1.24 25.15 2.46
N ALA A 42 0.06 25.34 2.60
CA ALA A 42 0.88 25.97 1.58
C ALA A 42 0.78 25.18 0.26
N ALA A 43 0.66 25.90 -0.85
CA ALA A 43 0.68 25.31 -2.18
C ALA A 43 1.98 24.48 -2.37
N VAL A 44 1.84 23.27 -2.94
CA VAL A 44 2.98 22.40 -3.25
C VAL A 44 3.83 23.10 -4.32
N PRO A 45 5.13 23.33 -4.09
CA PRO A 45 6.00 23.95 -5.09
C PRO A 45 6.09 23.05 -6.33
N ALA A 46 6.09 23.68 -7.50
CA ALA A 46 6.26 22.99 -8.78
C ALA A 46 7.58 22.19 -8.82
N PRO A 47 7.62 21.05 -9.54
CA PRO A 47 8.82 20.22 -9.64
C PRO A 47 10.03 21.00 -10.15
N PRO A 48 11.23 20.82 -9.56
CA PRO A 48 12.45 21.56 -9.96
C PRO A 48 13.05 21.07 -11.28
N PHE A 49 12.60 19.92 -11.79
CA PHE A 49 12.97 19.41 -13.12
C PHE A 49 11.80 19.65 -14.06
N PRO A 50 12.03 20.09 -15.31
CA PRO A 50 10.98 20.11 -16.31
C PRO A 50 10.62 18.65 -16.62
N PHE A 51 9.67 18.11 -15.85
CA PHE A 51 8.93 16.93 -16.25
C PHE A 51 8.06 17.37 -17.43
N LYS A 52 8.63 17.34 -18.63
CA LYS A 52 7.82 17.25 -19.83
C LYS A 52 7.22 15.84 -19.76
N ALA A 53 6.08 15.72 -19.07
CA ALA A 53 5.01 14.92 -19.63
C ALA A 53 4.90 15.46 -21.06
N THR A 54 5.53 14.79 -22.03
CA THR A 54 5.20 15.04 -23.44
C THR A 54 3.71 15.15 -23.45
N GLU A 55 3.18 16.32 -23.86
CA GLU A 55 1.76 16.53 -24.01
C GLU A 55 1.26 15.28 -24.72
N VAL A 56 0.60 14.40 -23.96
CA VAL A 56 -0.16 13.31 -24.55
C VAL A 56 -1.35 14.07 -25.09
N HIS A 57 -1.13 14.72 -26.24
CA HIS A 57 -2.17 15.22 -27.09
C HIS A 57 -3.20 14.09 -27.12
N GLY A 58 -4.47 14.43 -26.92
CA GLY A 58 -5.61 13.53 -27.04
C GLY A 58 -5.79 12.93 -28.44
N GLY A 59 -4.71 12.68 -29.18
CA GLY A 59 -4.65 11.67 -30.21
C GLY A 59 -4.54 10.32 -29.50
N ALA A 60 -5.48 9.43 -29.81
CA ALA A 60 -5.39 8.02 -29.47
C ALA A 60 -4.04 7.46 -29.96
N SER A 61 -3.02 7.48 -29.10
CA SER A 61 -1.77 6.77 -29.34
C SER A 61 -2.12 5.29 -29.20
N SER A 62 -2.44 4.66 -30.32
CA SER A 62 -2.55 3.22 -30.43
C SER A 62 -1.15 2.63 -30.28
N ALA A 63 -0.65 2.60 -29.04
CA ALA A 63 0.39 1.65 -28.67
C ALA A 63 -0.10 0.27 -29.13
N PRO A 64 0.74 -0.55 -29.79
CA PRO A 64 0.31 -1.86 -30.23
C PRO A 64 -0.24 -2.59 -29.02
N ALA A 65 -1.54 -2.89 -29.04
CA ALA A 65 -2.19 -3.65 -27.98
C ALA A 65 -1.38 -4.93 -27.80
N GLN A 66 -0.75 -5.10 -26.63
CA GLN A 66 -0.15 -6.38 -26.28
C GLN A 66 -1.26 -7.41 -26.40
N ARG A 67 -1.16 -8.28 -27.41
CA ARG A 67 -2.15 -9.32 -27.63
C ARG A 67 -2.18 -10.19 -26.39
N ALA A 68 -3.36 -10.40 -25.84
CA ALA A 68 -3.55 -11.36 -24.76
C ALA A 68 -3.14 -12.74 -25.27
N THR A 69 -1.93 -13.18 -24.92
CA THR A 69 -1.51 -14.57 -25.09
C THR A 69 -1.99 -15.32 -23.87
N VAL A 70 -2.95 -16.23 -24.06
CA VAL A 70 -3.32 -17.17 -22.99
C VAL A 70 -2.11 -18.08 -22.80
N HIS A 71 -1.45 -17.94 -21.66
CA HIS A 71 -0.34 -18.79 -21.28
C HIS A 71 -0.87 -20.06 -20.63
N GLU A 72 -0.09 -21.15 -20.69
CA GLU A 72 -0.36 -22.30 -19.85
C GLU A 72 -0.18 -21.90 -18.37
N PRO A 73 -1.11 -22.26 -17.47
CA PRO A 73 -0.96 -21.99 -16.06
C PRO A 73 0.33 -22.60 -15.50
N ARG A 74 1.05 -21.83 -14.69
CA ARG A 74 2.22 -22.34 -13.96
C ARG A 74 1.80 -23.48 -13.01
N PRO A 75 2.69 -24.42 -12.68
CA PRO A 75 2.40 -25.40 -11.64
C PRO A 75 2.20 -24.70 -10.30
N VAL A 76 1.15 -25.10 -9.58
CA VAL A 76 0.87 -24.60 -8.22
C VAL A 76 1.93 -25.14 -7.25
N PRO A 77 2.64 -24.28 -6.50
CA PRO A 77 3.58 -24.76 -5.49
C PRO A 77 2.86 -25.55 -4.37
N ASN A 78 3.47 -26.66 -3.94
CA ASN A 78 2.89 -27.59 -2.94
C ASN A 78 2.41 -26.92 -1.65
N GLN A 79 2.99 -25.76 -1.27
CA GLN A 79 2.61 -25.02 -0.07
C GLN A 79 1.17 -24.46 -0.14
N PHE A 80 0.65 -24.18 -1.33
CA PHE A 80 -0.69 -23.62 -1.52
C PHE A 80 -1.76 -24.70 -1.66
N GLY A 81 -1.33 -25.95 -1.91
CA GLY A 81 -2.19 -27.13 -2.02
C GLY A 81 -3.12 -27.12 -3.23
N PRO A 82 -3.62 -28.30 -3.64
CA PRO A 82 -4.66 -28.41 -4.65
C PRO A 82 -6.00 -28.09 -3.99
N ALA A 83 -6.45 -26.85 -4.14
CA ALA A 83 -7.80 -26.44 -3.78
C ALA A 83 -8.41 -25.74 -4.99
N ASP A 84 -9.71 -25.89 -5.19
CA ASP A 84 -10.43 -25.32 -6.35
C ASP A 84 -10.16 -23.83 -6.53
N VAL A 85 -10.04 -23.08 -5.41
CA VAL A 85 -9.70 -21.65 -5.43
C VAL A 85 -8.26 -21.39 -5.88
N THR A 86 -7.30 -22.22 -5.45
CA THR A 86 -5.89 -22.08 -5.84
C THR A 86 -5.71 -22.34 -7.33
N GLU A 87 -6.26 -23.43 -7.83
CA GLU A 87 -6.15 -23.78 -9.25
C GLU A 87 -6.88 -22.76 -10.13
N ARG A 88 -8.04 -22.26 -9.69
CA ARG A 88 -8.76 -21.19 -10.36
C ARG A 88 -7.94 -19.89 -10.38
N ALA A 89 -7.33 -19.49 -9.27
CA ALA A 89 -6.49 -18.31 -9.22
C ALA A 89 -5.30 -18.41 -10.19
N TRP A 90 -4.64 -19.58 -10.28
CA TRP A 90 -3.55 -19.80 -11.23
C TRP A 90 -4.02 -19.77 -12.68
N ARG A 91 -5.21 -20.30 -12.98
CA ARG A 91 -5.82 -20.17 -14.31
C ARG A 91 -6.11 -18.70 -14.67
N HIS A 92 -6.66 -17.92 -13.74
CA HIS A 92 -6.88 -16.48 -13.96
C HIS A 92 -5.56 -15.73 -14.15
N ALA A 93 -4.50 -16.11 -13.41
CA ALA A 93 -3.16 -15.54 -13.57
C ALA A 93 -2.56 -15.79 -14.96
N ALA A 94 -2.83 -16.95 -15.55
CA ALA A 94 -2.38 -17.32 -16.89
C ALA A 94 -3.17 -16.64 -18.02
N ALA A 95 -4.40 -16.20 -17.72
CA ALA A 95 -5.31 -15.50 -18.63
C ALA A 95 -5.37 -13.98 -18.36
N LEU A 96 -4.35 -13.42 -17.73
CA LEU A 96 -4.28 -11.98 -17.44
C LEU A 96 -4.26 -11.15 -18.72
N ARG A 97 -4.99 -10.03 -18.70
CA ARG A 97 -4.81 -8.99 -19.71
C ARG A 97 -3.50 -8.26 -19.46
N PRO A 98 -2.69 -8.04 -20.51
CA PRO A 98 -1.49 -7.23 -20.37
C PRO A 98 -1.84 -5.80 -19.89
N GLY A 99 -0.97 -5.23 -19.06
CA GLY A 99 -1.17 -3.91 -18.45
C GLY A 99 -2.26 -3.87 -17.38
N ALA A 100 -2.62 -5.01 -16.79
CA ALA A 100 -3.44 -5.04 -15.59
C ALA A 100 -2.73 -4.31 -14.43
N ALA A 101 -3.47 -3.50 -13.69
CA ALA A 101 -2.94 -2.77 -12.54
C ALA A 101 -3.79 -2.97 -11.30
N ILE A 102 -3.14 -3.23 -10.18
CA ILE A 102 -3.74 -3.35 -8.85
C ILE A 102 -3.32 -2.11 -8.06
N ALA A 103 -4.26 -1.24 -7.70
CA ALA A 103 -3.99 -0.10 -6.84
C ALA A 103 -4.34 -0.43 -5.39
N ILE A 104 -3.36 -0.43 -4.50
CA ILE A 104 -3.56 -0.72 -3.08
C ILE A 104 -3.48 0.59 -2.30
N SER A 105 -4.56 0.95 -1.61
CA SER A 105 -4.64 2.13 -0.73
C SER A 105 -5.42 1.81 0.55
N SER A 106 -5.73 2.82 1.37
CA SER A 106 -6.43 2.69 2.64
C SER A 106 -7.04 4.01 3.10
N ALA A 107 -7.94 3.97 4.07
CA ALA A 107 -8.39 5.19 4.76
C ALA A 107 -7.31 5.73 5.72
N ASP A 108 -6.63 4.82 6.43
CA ASP A 108 -5.66 5.17 7.47
C ASP A 108 -4.23 4.75 7.11
N GLY A 109 -3.24 5.37 7.76
CA GLY A 109 -1.85 4.91 7.76
C GLY A 109 -1.62 3.67 8.63
N GLY A 110 -0.57 2.89 8.34
CA GLY A 110 -0.16 1.77 9.20
C GLY A 110 -1.16 0.59 9.27
N VAL A 111 -2.02 0.43 8.28
CA VAL A 111 -3.00 -0.68 8.20
C VAL A 111 -2.44 -1.98 7.61
N GLY A 112 -1.17 -1.97 7.16
CA GLY A 112 -0.53 -3.12 6.51
C GLY A 112 -0.58 -3.08 4.98
N ARG A 113 -0.72 -1.89 4.38
CA ARG A 113 -0.78 -1.69 2.92
C ARG A 113 0.45 -2.25 2.18
N SER A 114 1.65 -1.77 2.51
CA SER A 114 2.89 -2.28 1.90
C SER A 114 3.17 -3.75 2.23
N THR A 115 2.73 -4.22 3.40
CA THR A 115 2.77 -5.64 3.77
C THR A 115 1.90 -6.47 2.84
N LEU A 116 0.67 -6.03 2.57
CA LEU A 116 -0.21 -6.69 1.60
C LEU A 116 0.35 -6.59 0.19
N ALA A 117 0.89 -5.44 -0.23
CA ALA A 117 1.50 -5.28 -1.54
C ALA A 117 2.63 -6.29 -1.79
N ALA A 118 3.54 -6.45 -0.83
CA ALA A 118 4.61 -7.45 -0.91
C ALA A 118 4.10 -8.90 -0.82
N ALA A 119 3.16 -9.19 0.08
CA ALA A 119 2.63 -10.55 0.27
C ALA A 119 1.78 -11.02 -0.92
N LEU A 120 0.84 -10.19 -1.37
CA LEU A 120 0.02 -10.45 -2.55
C LEU A 120 0.87 -10.43 -3.82
N GLY A 121 1.77 -9.46 -3.97
CA GLY A 121 2.69 -9.39 -5.10
C GLY A 121 3.61 -10.60 -5.20
N GLY A 122 4.14 -11.08 -4.08
CA GLY A 122 4.95 -12.30 -4.03
C GLY A 122 4.15 -13.53 -4.46
N LEU A 123 2.87 -13.62 -4.06
CA LEU A 123 1.99 -14.72 -4.46
C LEU A 123 1.70 -14.66 -5.95
N LEU A 124 1.39 -13.47 -6.46
CA LEU A 124 1.15 -13.23 -7.88
C LEU A 124 2.40 -13.51 -8.72
N ALA A 125 3.61 -13.21 -8.24
CA ALA A 125 4.85 -13.55 -8.93
C ALA A 125 5.10 -15.07 -9.06
N LEU A 126 4.47 -15.88 -8.21
CA LEU A 126 4.48 -17.35 -8.34
C LEU A 126 3.41 -17.86 -9.30
N ALA A 127 2.30 -17.14 -9.46
CA ALA A 127 1.15 -17.56 -10.26
C ALA A 127 1.20 -17.04 -11.70
N VAL A 128 1.58 -15.78 -11.88
CA VAL A 128 1.63 -15.11 -13.18
C VAL A 128 2.83 -15.64 -13.99
N PRO A 129 2.63 -16.03 -15.27
CA PRO A 129 3.70 -16.47 -16.17
C PRO A 129 4.77 -15.40 -16.42
N GLU A 130 4.37 -14.14 -16.47
CA GLU A 130 5.26 -12.99 -16.67
C GLU A 130 5.70 -12.33 -15.35
N PRO A 131 6.82 -11.57 -15.36
CA PRO A 131 7.25 -10.80 -14.19
C PRO A 131 6.17 -9.83 -13.69
N VAL A 132 5.95 -9.85 -12.37
CA VAL A 132 5.06 -8.92 -11.66
C VAL A 132 5.91 -7.81 -11.05
N LEU A 133 5.47 -6.56 -11.22
CA LEU A 133 6.17 -5.38 -10.68
C LEU A 133 5.31 -4.68 -9.62
N ALA A 134 5.84 -4.52 -8.41
CA ALA A 134 5.31 -3.60 -7.42
C ALA A 134 6.01 -2.23 -7.50
N VAL A 135 5.28 -1.15 -7.25
CA VAL A 135 5.79 0.22 -7.30
C VAL A 135 5.34 0.93 -6.04
N ASP A 136 6.29 1.41 -5.25
CA ASP A 136 6.03 2.28 -4.11
C ASP A 136 5.77 3.70 -4.61
N MET A 137 4.51 4.13 -4.49
CA MET A 137 4.06 5.44 -4.94
C MET A 137 3.68 6.33 -3.75
N VAL A 138 4.19 6.03 -2.56
CA VAL A 138 4.01 6.89 -1.39
C VAL A 138 4.90 8.11 -1.54
N PRO A 139 4.37 9.34 -1.57
CA PRO A 139 5.18 10.55 -1.70
C PRO A 139 5.81 10.95 -0.35
N ALA A 140 6.41 10.00 0.36
CA ALA A 140 7.04 10.21 1.66
C ALA A 140 8.25 9.28 1.90
N PRO A 141 9.25 9.72 2.69
CA PRO A 141 10.43 8.91 3.02
C PRO A 141 10.11 7.72 3.93
N TRP A 142 9.06 7.83 4.76
CA TRP A 142 8.59 6.76 5.65
C TRP A 142 7.63 5.81 4.92
N ASN A 143 8.13 5.22 3.83
CA ASN A 143 7.47 4.15 3.09
C ASN A 143 7.90 2.77 3.60
N GLY A 144 7.13 1.74 3.22
CA GLY A 144 7.26 0.41 3.82
C GLY A 144 7.66 -0.70 2.86
N LEU A 145 7.52 -0.51 1.55
CA LEU A 145 7.61 -1.62 0.59
C LEU A 145 9.02 -2.22 0.53
N GLY A 146 10.06 -1.38 0.57
CA GLY A 146 11.44 -1.83 0.45
C GLY A 146 11.88 -2.80 1.55
N ALA A 147 11.42 -2.60 2.79
CA ALA A 147 11.68 -3.54 3.87
C ALA A 147 11.01 -4.91 3.62
N ARG A 148 9.79 -4.89 3.06
CA ARG A 148 8.97 -6.10 2.85
C ARG A 148 9.37 -6.93 1.64
N VAL A 149 10.07 -6.35 0.67
CA VAL A 149 10.62 -7.07 -0.50
C VAL A 149 12.08 -7.47 -0.27
N GLY A 150 12.79 -6.73 0.58
CA GLY A 150 14.24 -6.83 0.73
C GLY A 150 14.94 -5.85 -0.20
N ARG A 151 16.12 -5.37 0.22
CA ARG A 151 16.96 -4.46 -0.55
C ARG A 151 18.24 -5.17 -0.99
N GLN A 152 18.50 -5.18 -2.28
CA GLN A 152 19.72 -5.71 -2.90
C GLN A 152 20.61 -4.60 -3.48
N ASN A 153 20.04 -3.44 -3.78
CA ASN A 153 20.77 -2.27 -4.27
C ASN A 153 20.17 -0.96 -3.68
N TRP A 154 20.76 0.16 -4.05
CA TRP A 154 20.36 1.50 -3.57
C TRP A 154 19.32 2.17 -4.45
N ALA A 155 18.95 1.57 -5.58
CA ALA A 155 18.01 2.16 -6.51
C ALA A 155 16.62 2.29 -5.89
N THR A 156 15.96 3.40 -6.22
CA THR A 156 14.60 3.68 -5.80
C THR A 156 13.76 4.17 -6.98
N VAL A 157 12.47 4.36 -6.76
CA VAL A 157 11.56 4.99 -7.72
C VAL A 157 12.08 6.34 -8.21
N TRP A 158 12.89 7.05 -7.41
CA TRP A 158 13.55 8.30 -7.81
C TRP A 158 14.44 8.12 -9.04
N ASP A 159 15.32 7.11 -9.06
CA ASP A 159 16.23 6.86 -10.18
C ASP A 159 15.45 6.53 -11.46
N THR A 160 14.32 5.83 -11.30
CA THR A 160 13.44 5.45 -12.40
C THR A 160 12.71 6.66 -12.98
N VAL A 161 12.24 7.59 -12.14
CA VAL A 161 11.61 8.84 -12.59
C VAL A 161 12.64 9.77 -13.25
N ARG A 162 13.85 9.89 -12.68
CA ARG A 162 14.93 10.69 -13.27
C ARG A 162 15.28 10.21 -14.68
N ASP A 163 15.25 8.90 -14.90
CA ASP A 163 15.59 8.27 -16.17
C ASP A 163 14.37 7.82 -16.98
N PHE A 164 13.21 8.45 -16.75
CA PHE A 164 11.92 8.05 -17.32
C PHE A 164 11.95 7.91 -18.85
N GLY A 165 12.66 8.82 -19.54
CA GLY A 165 12.76 8.84 -20.99
C GLY A 165 13.48 7.62 -21.61
N SER A 166 14.29 6.89 -20.84
CA SER A 166 14.99 5.69 -21.32
C SER A 166 14.22 4.39 -21.08
N LEU A 167 13.06 4.44 -20.42
CA LEU A 167 12.30 3.23 -20.08
C LEU A 167 11.52 2.73 -21.30
N THR A 168 12.16 1.96 -22.18
CA THR A 168 11.56 1.44 -23.42
C THR A 168 11.20 -0.03 -23.37
N SER A 169 11.81 -0.76 -22.45
CA SER A 169 11.64 -2.20 -22.26
C SER A 169 11.58 -2.54 -20.77
N ARG A 170 11.15 -3.76 -20.45
CA ARG A 170 11.24 -4.28 -19.07
C ARG A 170 12.67 -4.32 -18.54
N ALA A 171 13.62 -4.69 -19.40
CA ALA A 171 15.04 -4.76 -19.04
C ALA A 171 15.56 -3.40 -18.56
N ASP A 172 15.08 -2.31 -19.15
CA ASP A 172 15.41 -0.95 -18.71
C ASP A 172 14.95 -0.70 -17.27
N VAL A 173 13.78 -1.21 -16.88
CA VAL A 173 13.24 -1.05 -15.52
C VAL A 173 13.95 -1.97 -14.53
N GLU A 174 14.28 -3.20 -14.92
CA GLU A 174 14.88 -4.22 -14.05
C GLU A 174 16.24 -3.81 -13.46
N ARG A 175 16.94 -2.81 -14.02
CA ARG A 175 18.16 -2.27 -13.42
C ARG A 175 17.93 -1.51 -12.11
N TRP A 176 16.70 -1.05 -11.86
CA TRP A 176 16.33 -0.23 -10.71
C TRP A 176 15.51 -0.97 -9.65
N VAL A 177 15.11 -2.22 -9.92
CA VAL A 177 14.22 -2.97 -9.02
C VAL A 177 14.99 -3.69 -7.92
N GLN A 178 14.31 -3.88 -6.80
CA GLN A 178 14.60 -4.92 -5.82
C GLN A 178 13.89 -6.22 -6.24
N ARG A 179 14.44 -7.37 -5.87
CA ARG A 179 13.84 -8.69 -6.20
C ARG A 179 13.48 -9.47 -4.94
N GLY A 180 12.20 -9.67 -4.70
CA GLY A 180 11.71 -10.41 -3.54
C GLY A 180 11.99 -11.93 -3.61
N PRO A 181 11.86 -12.65 -2.49
CA PRO A 181 12.17 -14.09 -2.39
C PRO A 181 11.34 -14.99 -3.34
N SER A 182 10.17 -14.51 -3.77
CA SER A 182 9.26 -15.21 -4.69
C SER A 182 9.38 -14.74 -6.15
N GLY A 183 10.34 -13.87 -6.45
CA GLY A 183 10.54 -13.31 -7.79
C GLY A 183 9.76 -12.02 -8.09
N LEU A 184 9.02 -11.48 -7.11
CA LEU A 184 8.39 -10.16 -7.22
C LEU A 184 9.46 -9.09 -7.48
N LEU A 185 9.30 -8.29 -8.53
CA LEU A 185 10.11 -7.11 -8.76
C LEU A 185 9.49 -5.93 -8.02
N ALA A 186 10.29 -5.04 -7.44
CA ALA A 186 9.77 -3.85 -6.77
C ALA A 186 10.62 -2.60 -7.04
N LEU A 187 10.00 -1.54 -7.52
CA LEU A 187 10.53 -0.19 -7.42
C LEU A 187 10.17 0.36 -6.04
N VAL A 188 11.17 0.50 -5.18
CA VAL A 188 10.97 0.86 -3.77
C VAL A 188 11.05 2.37 -3.56
N GLY A 189 10.41 2.88 -2.52
CA GLY A 189 10.33 4.31 -2.27
C GLY A 189 11.68 4.93 -1.90
N GLU A 190 11.82 6.22 -2.16
CA GLU A 190 13.00 7.01 -1.81
C GLU A 190 13.07 7.26 -0.29
N ILE A 191 14.25 7.13 0.32
CA ILE A 191 14.45 7.23 1.78
C ILE A 191 15.64 8.12 2.21
N GLU A 192 16.55 8.48 1.30
CA GLU A 192 17.84 9.11 1.61
C GLU A 192 17.73 10.64 1.82
N GLY A 193 16.81 11.31 1.11
CA GLY A 193 16.57 12.76 1.26
C GLY A 193 17.73 13.66 0.77
N LYS A 194 17.61 14.98 1.03
CA LYS A 194 18.47 16.10 0.59
C LYS A 194 18.49 16.40 -0.91
N GLU A 195 18.93 15.47 -1.75
CA GLU A 195 19.00 15.63 -3.22
C GLU A 195 18.04 14.69 -3.95
N ARG A 196 17.66 13.59 -3.29
CA ARG A 196 16.68 12.62 -3.75
C ARG A 196 15.37 12.88 -3.01
N ARG A 197 14.24 12.69 -3.69
CA ARG A 197 12.92 12.82 -3.08
C ARG A 197 11.95 11.74 -3.57
N PRO A 198 10.87 11.47 -2.82
CA PRO A 198 9.73 10.76 -3.38
C PRO A 198 9.19 11.47 -4.63
N PRO A 199 8.62 10.72 -5.59
CA PRO A 199 8.08 11.28 -6.82
C PRO A 199 6.85 12.14 -6.52
N TYR A 200 6.66 13.21 -7.29
CA TYR A 200 5.41 13.96 -7.24
C TYR A 200 4.26 13.12 -7.81
N PRO A 201 3.00 13.45 -7.48
CA PRO A 201 1.86 12.68 -7.97
C PRO A 201 1.82 12.52 -9.50
N ASP A 202 2.16 13.55 -10.27
CA ASP A 202 2.12 13.50 -11.74
C ASP A 202 3.27 12.64 -12.31
N GLU A 203 4.47 12.73 -11.72
CA GLU A 203 5.59 11.84 -12.07
C GLU A 203 5.26 10.38 -11.77
N ALA A 204 4.64 10.12 -10.62
CA ALA A 204 4.23 8.79 -10.20
C ALA A 204 3.13 8.25 -11.15
N SER A 205 2.16 9.06 -11.54
CA SER A 205 1.10 8.67 -12.49
C SER A 205 1.69 8.33 -13.86
N ALA A 206 2.55 9.19 -14.40
CA ALA A 206 3.19 8.96 -15.70
C ALA A 206 4.09 7.72 -15.68
N LEU A 207 4.83 7.50 -14.58
CA LEU A 207 5.59 6.27 -14.37
C LEU A 207 4.67 5.05 -14.35
N ALA A 208 3.57 5.10 -13.60
CA ALA A 208 2.63 3.99 -13.49
C ALA A 208 2.01 3.62 -14.86
N ASP A 209 1.63 4.61 -15.66
CA ASP A 209 1.11 4.39 -17.03
C ASP A 209 2.17 3.76 -17.94
N ARG A 210 3.42 4.24 -17.85
CA ARG A 210 4.52 3.65 -18.63
C ARG A 210 4.79 2.20 -18.23
N LEU A 211 4.83 1.92 -16.94
CA LEU A 211 5.10 0.56 -16.43
C LEU A 211 4.00 -0.42 -16.81
N ARG A 212 2.73 0.00 -16.85
CA ARG A 212 1.63 -0.84 -17.35
C ARG A 212 1.76 -1.24 -18.80
N GLN A 213 2.44 -0.44 -19.62
CA GLN A 213 2.73 -0.83 -21.01
C GLN A 213 3.88 -1.84 -21.09
N LEU A 214 4.73 -1.94 -20.06
CA LEU A 214 5.91 -2.79 -20.07
C LEU A 214 5.68 -4.12 -19.34
N PHE A 215 4.79 -4.17 -18.36
CA PHE A 215 4.53 -5.35 -17.53
C PHE A 215 3.09 -5.85 -17.68
N ALA A 216 2.91 -7.17 -17.69
CA ALA A 216 1.59 -7.79 -17.71
C ALA A 216 0.75 -7.41 -16.47
N LEU A 217 1.41 -7.31 -15.31
CA LEU A 217 0.78 -6.96 -14.04
C LEU A 217 1.65 -6.01 -13.20
N THR A 218 1.08 -4.87 -12.84
CA THR A 218 1.69 -3.92 -11.90
C THR A 218 0.87 -3.78 -10.63
N ILE A 219 1.54 -3.59 -9.49
CA ILE A 219 0.93 -3.33 -8.18
C ILE A 219 1.39 -1.95 -7.72
N TRP A 220 0.46 -1.05 -7.47
CA TRP A 220 0.71 0.30 -7.01
C TRP A 220 0.46 0.38 -5.52
N ASP A 221 1.52 0.56 -4.74
CA ASP A 221 1.45 0.78 -3.29
C ASP A 221 1.24 2.29 -3.05
N LEU A 222 -0.02 2.73 -2.96
CA LEU A 222 -0.42 4.15 -2.92
C LEU A 222 -0.63 4.66 -1.50
N ALA A 223 -0.26 5.90 -1.18
CA ALA A 223 -0.57 6.52 0.12
C ALA A 223 -2.06 6.41 0.53
N PRO A 224 -2.42 6.64 1.81
CA PRO A 224 -3.82 6.70 2.22
C PRO A 224 -4.65 7.60 1.29
N ALA A 225 -5.86 7.17 0.96
CA ALA A 225 -6.77 7.80 0.02
C ALA A 225 -7.40 9.07 0.58
N ALA A 226 -6.57 10.05 0.90
CA ALA A 226 -6.94 11.33 1.47
C ALA A 226 -6.89 12.48 0.45
N THR A 227 -6.39 12.23 -0.76
CA THR A 227 -6.16 13.27 -1.78
C THR A 227 -6.67 12.83 -3.15
N GLY A 228 -7.05 13.82 -3.96
CA GLY A 228 -7.50 13.62 -5.34
C GLY A 228 -6.58 12.77 -6.21
N PRO A 229 -5.24 12.96 -6.19
CA PRO A 229 -4.33 12.10 -6.96
C PRO A 229 -4.43 10.62 -6.60
N VAL A 230 -4.57 10.26 -5.32
CA VAL A 230 -4.71 8.86 -4.91
C VAL A 230 -6.03 8.28 -5.42
N TRP A 231 -7.12 9.05 -5.37
CA TRP A 231 -8.42 8.62 -5.90
C TRP A 231 -8.37 8.41 -7.41
N ARG A 232 -7.67 9.29 -8.15
CA ARG A 232 -7.44 9.11 -9.58
C ARG A 232 -6.63 7.85 -9.88
N SER A 233 -5.58 7.57 -9.12
CA SER A 233 -4.83 6.31 -9.27
C SER A 233 -5.68 5.07 -8.96
N LEU A 234 -6.53 5.12 -7.94
CA LEU A 234 -7.50 4.04 -7.66
C LEU A 234 -8.50 3.86 -8.81
N ALA A 235 -8.98 4.96 -9.40
CA ALA A 235 -9.90 4.96 -10.53
C ALA A 235 -9.23 4.55 -11.86
N ALA A 236 -7.93 4.76 -12.04
CA ALA A 236 -7.20 4.37 -13.24
C ALA A 236 -6.79 2.89 -13.24
N ALA A 237 -6.64 2.27 -12.07
CA ALA A 237 -6.22 0.88 -11.94
C ALA A 237 -7.26 -0.12 -12.48
N THR A 238 -6.85 -1.33 -12.83
CA THR A 238 -7.80 -2.40 -13.18
C THR A 238 -8.60 -2.86 -11.95
N VAL A 239 -7.94 -2.91 -10.79
CA VAL A 239 -8.54 -3.36 -9.53
C VAL A 239 -8.12 -2.43 -8.39
N PRO A 240 -9.06 -1.69 -7.78
CA PRO A 240 -8.80 -1.01 -6.52
C PRO A 240 -8.86 -2.00 -5.35
N VAL A 241 -7.85 -1.95 -4.49
CA VAL A 241 -7.76 -2.73 -3.26
C VAL A 241 -7.66 -1.75 -2.10
N LEU A 242 -8.61 -1.82 -1.17
CA LEU A 242 -8.59 -1.02 0.05
C LEU A 242 -8.16 -1.89 1.21
N VAL A 243 -7.24 -1.40 2.03
CA VAL A 243 -6.74 -2.12 3.21
C VAL A 243 -7.31 -1.48 4.47
N SER A 244 -7.87 -2.32 5.33
CA SER A 244 -8.32 -1.93 6.67
C SER A 244 -7.59 -2.76 7.71
N ARG A 245 -7.31 -2.16 8.87
CA ARG A 245 -6.98 -2.94 10.06
C ARG A 245 -8.23 -3.68 10.55
N ALA A 246 -8.05 -4.87 11.15
CA ALA A 246 -9.13 -5.63 11.78
C ALA A 246 -9.55 -5.04 13.14
N THR A 247 -9.92 -3.75 13.14
CA THR A 247 -10.50 -3.04 14.29
C THR A 247 -11.82 -2.40 13.88
N THR A 248 -12.69 -2.15 14.86
CA THR A 248 -13.99 -1.49 14.61
C THR A 248 -13.80 -0.13 13.93
N ASP A 249 -12.85 0.69 14.42
CA ASP A 249 -12.62 2.02 13.88
C ASP A 249 -11.99 1.99 12.48
N GLY A 250 -11.02 1.09 12.24
CA GLY A 250 -10.41 0.95 10.91
C GLY A 250 -11.44 0.56 9.84
N LEU A 251 -12.37 -0.34 10.18
CA LEU A 251 -13.46 -0.68 9.28
C LEU A 251 -14.44 0.47 9.07
N ARG A 252 -14.80 1.20 10.13
CA ARG A 252 -15.67 2.39 10.01
C ARG A 252 -15.03 3.47 9.14
N HIS A 253 -13.72 3.70 9.27
CA HIS A 253 -12.99 4.64 8.42
C HIS A 253 -12.98 4.17 6.96
N SER A 254 -12.77 2.87 6.72
CA SER A 254 -12.83 2.29 5.38
C SER A 254 -14.21 2.42 4.73
N LEU A 255 -15.28 2.19 5.50
CA LEU A 255 -16.66 2.41 5.05
C LEU A 255 -16.92 3.88 4.70
N ARG A 256 -16.48 4.82 5.56
CA ARG A 256 -16.58 6.27 5.27
C ARG A 256 -15.83 6.66 4.00
N LEU A 257 -14.65 6.08 3.76
CA LEU A 257 -13.91 6.29 2.52
C LEU A 257 -14.71 5.78 1.31
N LEU A 258 -15.28 4.57 1.37
CA LEU A 258 -16.11 4.02 0.30
C LEU A 258 -17.36 4.88 0.03
N THR A 259 -18.02 5.37 1.08
CA THR A 259 -19.14 6.32 0.96
C THR A 259 -18.69 7.63 0.32
N HIS A 260 -17.55 8.17 0.72
CA HIS A 260 -16.98 9.39 0.16
C HIS A 260 -16.63 9.23 -1.33
N LEU A 261 -15.99 8.13 -1.71
CA LEU A 261 -15.69 7.81 -3.11
C LEU A 261 -16.98 7.74 -3.93
N THR A 262 -18.03 7.12 -3.40
CA THR A 262 -19.34 7.09 -4.07
C THR A 262 -19.92 8.48 -4.26
N ALA A 263 -19.88 9.33 -3.23
CA ALA A 263 -20.42 10.68 -3.27
C ALA A 263 -19.63 11.65 -4.17
N THR A 264 -18.36 11.37 -4.45
CA THR A 264 -17.44 12.25 -5.22
C THR A 264 -17.19 11.77 -6.66
N GLY A 265 -18.12 11.00 -7.23
CA GLY A 265 -18.02 10.53 -8.62
C GLY A 265 -17.12 9.30 -8.84
N ASN A 266 -16.57 8.73 -7.76
CA ASN A 266 -15.74 7.51 -7.78
C ASN A 266 -16.53 6.26 -7.35
N ALA A 267 -17.85 6.23 -7.58
CA ALA A 267 -18.74 5.12 -7.20
C ALA A 267 -18.30 3.76 -7.76
N ARG A 268 -17.71 3.75 -8.97
CA ARG A 268 -17.15 2.53 -9.55
C ARG A 268 -15.95 2.00 -8.77
N VAL A 269 -15.10 2.87 -8.22
CA VAL A 269 -13.98 2.45 -7.36
C VAL A 269 -14.52 1.72 -6.13
N ALA A 270 -15.53 2.29 -5.47
CA ALA A 270 -16.14 1.67 -4.29
C ALA A 270 -16.73 0.28 -4.63
N ARG A 271 -17.59 0.23 -5.65
CA ARG A 271 -18.28 -0.99 -6.09
C ARG A 271 -17.32 -2.08 -6.60
N ASP A 272 -16.26 -1.71 -7.31
CA ASP A 272 -15.34 -2.68 -7.92
C ASP A 272 -14.22 -3.10 -6.95
N SER A 273 -14.08 -2.41 -5.80
CA SER A 273 -12.99 -2.63 -4.86
C SER A 273 -12.99 -4.00 -4.18
N VAL A 274 -11.78 -4.45 -3.82
CA VAL A 274 -11.56 -5.54 -2.88
C VAL A 274 -11.12 -4.93 -1.55
N LEU A 275 -11.96 -5.01 -0.52
CA LEU A 275 -11.60 -4.60 0.84
C LEU A 275 -10.89 -5.74 1.56
N VAL A 276 -9.61 -5.55 1.87
CA VAL A 276 -8.78 -6.51 2.59
C VAL A 276 -8.61 -6.07 4.04
N ILE A 277 -9.15 -6.88 4.96
CA ILE A 277 -9.07 -6.68 6.40
C ILE A 277 -7.85 -7.42 6.94
N MET A 278 -6.83 -6.68 7.34
CA MET A 278 -5.58 -7.21 7.88
C MET A 278 -5.68 -7.33 9.41
N ALA A 279 -5.62 -8.56 9.92
CA ALA A 279 -5.55 -8.79 11.36
C ALA A 279 -4.14 -8.54 11.91
N THR A 280 -4.02 -7.60 12.85
CA THR A 280 -2.74 -7.21 13.48
C THR A 280 -2.48 -7.93 14.80
N SER A 281 -3.41 -8.75 15.28
CA SER A 281 -3.26 -9.59 16.47
C SER A 281 -3.94 -10.95 16.28
N PRO A 282 -3.55 -11.98 17.05
CA PRO A 282 -4.19 -13.30 16.98
C PRO A 282 -5.68 -13.31 17.32
N SER A 283 -6.16 -12.30 18.07
CA SER A 283 -7.52 -12.19 18.54
C SER A 283 -8.21 -10.97 17.90
N VAL A 284 -9.19 -11.24 17.04
CA VAL A 284 -10.02 -10.20 16.41
C VAL A 284 -11.35 -10.10 17.16
N PRO A 285 -11.72 -8.92 17.70
CA PRO A 285 -12.98 -8.74 18.43
C PRO A 285 -14.20 -9.15 17.61
N ARG A 286 -15.23 -9.69 18.28
CA ARG A 286 -16.45 -10.16 17.59
C ARG A 286 -17.16 -9.04 16.82
N GLN A 287 -17.10 -7.81 17.34
CA GLN A 287 -17.69 -6.61 16.75
C GLN A 287 -17.10 -6.30 15.36
N VAL A 288 -15.82 -6.63 15.13
CA VAL A 288 -15.17 -6.44 13.82
C VAL A 288 -15.89 -7.24 12.75
N ARG A 289 -16.34 -8.46 13.06
CA ARG A 289 -17.11 -9.29 12.12
C ARG A 289 -18.47 -8.70 11.80
N ALA A 290 -19.11 -8.01 12.74
CA ALA A 290 -20.39 -7.35 12.49
C ALA A 290 -20.21 -6.15 11.53
N VAL A 291 -19.18 -5.33 11.73
CA VAL A 291 -18.90 -4.20 10.83
C VAL A 291 -18.41 -4.68 9.46
N ALA A 292 -17.63 -5.77 9.39
CA ALA A 292 -17.18 -6.33 8.13
C ALA A 292 -18.34 -6.75 7.22
N ARG A 293 -19.43 -7.30 7.79
CA ARG A 293 -20.64 -7.63 7.04
C ARG A 293 -21.31 -6.42 6.39
N GLN A 294 -21.23 -5.24 7.02
CA GLN A 294 -21.75 -4.00 6.43
C GLN A 294 -20.93 -3.57 5.21
N ALA A 295 -19.67 -3.98 5.13
CA ALA A 295 -18.83 -3.67 3.97
C ALA A 295 -19.13 -4.56 2.76
N ASP A 296 -19.77 -5.73 2.95
CA ASP A 296 -20.18 -6.60 1.84
C ASP A 296 -21.24 -5.94 0.94
N ASP A 297 -22.03 -5.00 1.49
CA ASP A 297 -23.04 -4.26 0.72
C ASP A 297 -22.45 -3.10 -0.11
N VAL A 298 -21.19 -2.71 0.15
CA VAL A 298 -20.56 -1.52 -0.43
C VAL A 298 -19.35 -1.84 -1.29
N ALA A 299 -18.49 -2.75 -0.83
CA ALA A 299 -17.31 -3.20 -1.57
C ALA A 299 -17.65 -4.42 -2.43
N GLY A 300 -16.99 -4.56 -3.58
CA GLY A 300 -17.23 -5.69 -4.48
C GLY A 300 -16.75 -7.04 -3.93
N ALA A 301 -15.88 -7.04 -2.92
CA ALA A 301 -15.50 -8.21 -2.14
C ALA A 301 -14.88 -7.77 -0.81
N VAL A 302 -15.17 -8.50 0.27
CA VAL A 302 -14.53 -8.29 1.58
C VAL A 302 -13.81 -9.58 1.99
N LEU A 303 -12.51 -9.47 2.24
CA LEU A 303 -11.65 -10.62 2.57
C LEU A 303 -10.81 -10.30 3.80
N THR A 304 -10.60 -11.29 4.66
CA THR A 304 -9.77 -11.14 5.86
C THR A 304 -8.49 -11.93 5.74
N VAL A 305 -7.34 -11.26 5.92
CA VAL A 305 -6.05 -11.90 6.08
C VAL A 305 -5.78 -12.06 7.59
N PRO A 306 -5.67 -13.30 8.10
CA PRO A 306 -5.48 -13.54 9.52
C PRO A 306 -4.08 -13.09 9.97
N TYR A 307 -3.93 -12.89 11.27
CA TYR A 307 -2.63 -12.56 11.84
C TYR A 307 -1.62 -13.67 11.56
N ASP A 308 -0.47 -13.25 11.05
CA ASP A 308 0.70 -14.08 10.83
C ASP A 308 1.93 -13.37 11.40
N PRO A 309 2.70 -14.01 12.29
CA PRO A 309 3.91 -13.41 12.83
C PRO A 309 4.87 -12.91 11.74
N ARG A 310 5.00 -13.63 10.61
CA ARG A 310 5.88 -13.22 9.51
C ARG A 310 5.40 -11.97 8.77
N LEU A 311 4.10 -11.68 8.80
CA LEU A 311 3.57 -10.42 8.25
C LEU A 311 3.75 -9.25 9.24
N ALA A 312 3.83 -9.53 10.54
CA ALA A 312 4.01 -8.52 11.57
C ALA A 312 5.46 -8.02 11.68
N GLN A 313 6.43 -8.89 11.38
CA GLN A 313 7.85 -8.58 11.44
C GLN A 313 8.34 -7.88 10.13
N PRO A 314 9.46 -7.13 10.16
CA PRO A 314 9.88 -6.28 9.03
C PRO A 314 10.61 -7.03 7.91
N GLU A 315 10.88 -8.33 8.04
CA GLU A 315 11.68 -9.10 7.09
C GLU A 315 11.01 -9.22 5.70
N PRO A 316 11.80 -9.54 4.66
CA PRO A 316 11.27 -9.85 3.35
C PRO A 316 10.23 -10.96 3.40
N ILE A 317 9.09 -10.72 2.75
CA ILE A 317 7.94 -11.62 2.77
C ILE A 317 8.09 -12.66 1.67
N ASP A 318 8.11 -13.93 2.07
CA ASP A 318 7.89 -15.07 1.17
C ASP A 318 6.53 -15.71 1.49
N PRO A 319 5.53 -15.58 0.59
CA PRO A 319 4.20 -16.16 0.79
C PRO A 319 4.21 -17.67 1.03
N ARG A 320 5.23 -18.41 0.53
CA ARG A 320 5.36 -19.86 0.76
C ARG A 320 5.63 -20.19 2.23
N LEU A 321 6.26 -19.27 2.98
CA LEU A 321 6.66 -19.45 4.37
C LEU A 321 5.60 -19.00 5.40
N LEU A 322 4.52 -18.37 4.94
CA LEU A 322 3.39 -17.97 5.80
C LEU A 322 2.64 -19.19 6.33
N ARG A 323 1.89 -19.04 7.42
CA ARG A 323 1.05 -20.13 7.95
C ARG A 323 -0.02 -20.52 6.94
N ARG A 324 -0.44 -21.80 6.95
CA ARG A 324 -1.44 -22.34 6.00
C ARG A 324 -2.68 -21.46 5.89
N ARG A 325 -3.27 -21.03 7.02
CA ARG A 325 -4.45 -20.15 7.04
C ARG A 325 -4.23 -18.81 6.32
N THR A 326 -3.03 -18.24 6.43
CA THR A 326 -2.65 -16.97 5.81
C THR A 326 -2.44 -17.15 4.32
N ARG A 327 -1.79 -18.26 3.91
CA ARG A 327 -1.65 -18.62 2.49
C ARG A 327 -3.00 -18.81 1.81
N THR A 328 -3.91 -19.55 2.44
CA THR A 328 -5.28 -19.73 1.95
C THR A 328 -5.99 -18.38 1.82
N ALA A 329 -5.94 -17.51 2.84
CA ALA A 329 -6.54 -16.19 2.77
C ALA A 329 -5.96 -15.32 1.65
N LEU A 330 -4.64 -15.33 1.46
CA LEU A 330 -3.99 -14.60 0.36
C LEU A 330 -4.37 -15.16 -1.02
N VAL A 331 -4.55 -16.48 -1.15
CA VAL A 331 -5.06 -17.09 -2.38
C VAL A 331 -6.49 -16.62 -2.68
N HIS A 332 -7.36 -16.49 -1.67
CA HIS A 332 -8.69 -15.88 -1.87
C HIS A 332 -8.61 -14.41 -2.30
N VAL A 333 -7.66 -13.64 -1.74
CA VAL A 333 -7.41 -12.24 -2.18
C VAL A 333 -6.93 -12.21 -3.62
N ALA A 334 -5.95 -13.05 -3.98
CA ALA A 334 -5.45 -13.15 -5.34
C ALA A 334 -6.54 -13.57 -6.32
N ASP A 335 -7.36 -14.57 -6.00
CA ASP A 335 -8.48 -14.99 -6.85
C ASP A 335 -9.47 -13.84 -7.09
N ALA A 336 -9.90 -13.14 -6.03
CA ALA A 336 -10.81 -12.00 -6.16
C ALA A 336 -10.24 -10.86 -7.01
N VAL A 337 -8.94 -10.59 -6.90
CA VAL A 337 -8.24 -9.58 -7.71
C VAL A 337 -8.10 -10.05 -9.16
N LEU A 338 -7.59 -11.25 -9.38
CA LEU A 338 -7.32 -11.81 -10.72
C LEU A 338 -8.60 -11.96 -11.55
N GLN A 339 -9.72 -12.36 -10.93
CA GLN A 339 -11.04 -12.39 -11.58
C GLN A 339 -11.46 -11.04 -12.19
N ARG A 340 -10.99 -9.93 -11.62
CA ARG A 340 -11.28 -8.58 -12.14
C ARG A 340 -10.27 -8.14 -13.20
N CYS A 341 -9.15 -8.83 -13.34
CA CYS A 341 -8.11 -8.56 -14.33
C CYS A 341 -8.31 -9.30 -15.66
N THR A 342 -9.10 -10.39 -15.69
CA THR A 342 -9.41 -11.16 -16.91
C THR A 342 -10.36 -10.38 -17.85
N ALA A 343 -10.51 -10.87 -19.09
CA ALA A 343 -11.02 -10.12 -20.25
C ALA A 343 -12.48 -9.63 -20.18
N ASP A 344 -13.29 -10.11 -19.23
CA ASP A 344 -14.74 -9.85 -19.22
C ASP A 344 -15.17 -8.50 -18.58
N ARG A 345 -14.25 -7.64 -18.16
CA ARG A 345 -14.60 -6.33 -17.58
C ARG A 345 -13.99 -5.17 -18.37
N PRO A 346 -14.76 -4.20 -18.86
CA PRO A 346 -14.19 -3.04 -19.55
C PRO A 346 -13.21 -2.31 -18.62
N ALA A 347 -12.11 -1.80 -19.17
CA ALA A 347 -11.18 -0.95 -18.44
C ALA A 347 -11.94 0.20 -17.76
N LEU A 348 -11.40 0.69 -16.64
CA LEU A 348 -11.93 1.92 -16.04
C LEU A 348 -11.75 3.05 -17.06
N ALA A 349 -12.86 3.70 -17.44
CA ALA A 349 -12.80 4.85 -18.33
C ALA A 349 -11.95 5.93 -17.63
N PRO A 350 -11.05 6.63 -18.34
CA PRO A 350 -10.35 7.76 -17.77
C PRO A 350 -11.35 8.79 -17.25
N PHE A 351 -11.01 9.43 -16.15
CA PHE A 351 -11.82 10.46 -15.51
C PHE A 351 -12.05 11.59 -16.52
N SER A 352 -13.29 11.80 -16.95
CA SER A 352 -13.67 13.00 -17.69
C SER A 352 -13.67 14.17 -16.72
N GLU A 353 -12.84 15.18 -17.00
CA GLU A 353 -12.83 16.45 -16.27
C GLU A 353 -14.22 17.09 -16.36
N GLU A 354 -15.01 16.97 -15.30
CA GLU A 354 -16.07 17.96 -15.08
C GLU A 354 -15.41 19.12 -14.34
N ARG A 355 -15.17 20.20 -15.11
CA ARG A 355 -14.69 21.49 -14.60
C ARG A 355 -15.64 21.97 -13.49
N ALA A 356 -15.12 22.19 -12.31
CA ALA A 356 -15.73 23.00 -11.26
C ALA A 356 -14.69 23.99 -10.73
#